data_AF-A0A9X6JPX1-F1
#
_entry.id   AF-A0A9X6JPX1-F1
#
_cell.length_a   1.000
_cell.length_b   1.000
_cell.length_c   1.000
_cell.angle_alpha   90.00
_cell.angle_beta   90.00
_cell.angle_gamma   90.00
#
_symmetry.space_group_name_H-M   'P 1'
#
loop_
_entity.id
_entity.type
_entity.pdbx_description
1 polymer ?
#
loop_
_entity_poly.entity_id
_entity_poly.type
_entity_poly.pdbx_seq_one_letter_code
_entity_poly.pdbx_strand_id
1 'polypeptide(L)'
;MGYIKQAFQRLLPNLIKVSHLSESQVHPAYQFLTLQEKIALAQKMKKENIPISTITKQLGMDIRTLQKYITLSKRELSLLFMTQSEKRGLREKTVRKRLLKRCKSFIPKE
;
A
#
# COMPACT_ATOMS: atom_id res chain seq x y z
N MET A 1 36.50 -38.00 22.16
CA MET A 1 35.70 -36.80 21.85
C MET A 1 36.46 -35.87 20.89
N GLY A 2 36.65 -36.26 19.61
CA GLY A 2 37.48 -35.49 18.66
C GLY A 2 36.90 -35.32 17.24
N TYR A 3 35.81 -36.02 16.90
CA TYR A 3 35.35 -36.12 15.51
C TYR A 3 34.28 -35.08 15.11
N ILE A 4 33.70 -34.35 16.06
CA ILE A 4 32.61 -33.40 15.77
C ILE A 4 33.14 -31.99 15.43
N LYS A 5 34.36 -31.63 15.86
CA LYS A 5 34.91 -30.27 15.65
C LYS A 5 35.43 -30.01 14.22
N GLN A 6 35.85 -31.04 13.47
CA GLN A 6 36.41 -30.85 12.13
C GLN A 6 35.36 -30.69 11.02
N ALA A 7 34.11 -31.13 11.24
CA ALA A 7 33.06 -31.03 10.24
C ALA A 7 32.48 -29.61 10.12
N PHE A 8 32.44 -28.84 11.20
CA PHE A 8 31.90 -27.48 11.19
C PHE A 8 32.86 -26.42 10.66
N GLN A 9 34.17 -26.71 10.62
CA GLN A 9 35.18 -25.76 10.15
C GLN A 9 35.29 -25.68 8.61
N ARG A 10 34.65 -26.60 7.87
CA ARG A 10 34.64 -26.60 6.39
C ARG A 10 33.36 -26.07 5.74
N LEU A 11 32.35 -25.67 6.54
CA LEU A 11 31.03 -25.25 6.02
C LEU A 11 30.81 -23.74 5.94
N LEU A 12 31.84 -22.91 6.15
CA LEU A 12 31.75 -21.49 5.80
C LEU A 12 32.84 -21.16 4.78
N PRO A 13 32.58 -21.39 3.49
CA PRO A 13 33.26 -20.63 2.47
C PRO A 13 32.88 -19.16 2.72
N ASN A 14 33.87 -18.38 3.12
CA ASN A 14 33.98 -16.98 2.71
C ASN A 14 33.44 -16.85 1.29
N LEU A 15 32.38 -16.08 1.10
CA LEU A 15 31.84 -15.52 -0.15
C LEU A 15 30.31 -15.59 -0.14
N ILE A 16 29.70 -14.74 0.67
CA ILE A 16 28.53 -14.04 0.13
C ILE A 16 28.75 -12.54 0.36
N LYS A 17 29.65 -11.96 -0.43
CA LYS A 17 29.51 -10.54 -0.78
C LYS A 17 28.25 -10.46 -1.64
N VAL A 18 27.07 -10.27 -1.02
CA VAL A 18 25.85 -9.84 -1.73
C VAL A 18 26.04 -8.37 -2.08
N SER A 19 27.05 -8.04 -2.87
CA SER A 19 27.20 -6.73 -3.46
C SER A 19 26.63 -6.81 -4.85
N HIS A 20 25.30 -6.78 -5.00
CA HIS A 20 24.59 -6.27 -6.17
C HIS A 20 23.11 -6.13 -5.79
N LEU A 21 22.78 -5.09 -5.00
CA LEU A 21 21.45 -4.48 -5.08
C LEU A 21 21.35 -3.86 -6.47
N SER A 22 21.10 -4.70 -7.47
CA SER A 22 20.85 -4.26 -8.83
C SER A 22 19.68 -3.28 -8.79
N GLU A 23 19.82 -2.13 -9.46
CA GLU A 23 18.81 -1.06 -9.54
C GLU A 23 17.46 -1.51 -10.14
N SER A 24 17.35 -2.79 -10.50
CA SER A 24 16.17 -3.45 -11.07
C SER A 24 15.42 -4.35 -10.07
N GLN A 25 15.94 -4.54 -8.85
CA GLN A 25 15.26 -5.38 -7.87
C GLN A 25 14.24 -4.59 -7.05
N VAL A 26 13.04 -5.17 -6.96
CA VAL A 26 12.01 -4.72 -6.02
C VAL A 26 12.61 -4.75 -4.62
N HIS A 27 12.47 -3.66 -3.87
CA HIS A 27 13.05 -3.59 -2.54
C HIS A 27 12.36 -4.64 -1.65
N PRO A 28 13.11 -5.57 -1.02
CA PRO A 28 12.51 -6.72 -0.34
C PRO A 28 11.57 -6.33 0.81
N ALA A 29 11.82 -5.18 1.45
CA ALA A 29 10.92 -4.65 2.49
C ALA A 29 9.49 -4.33 1.98
N TYR A 30 9.33 -4.07 0.68
CA TYR A 30 8.03 -3.74 0.09
C TYR A 30 7.33 -4.95 -0.55
N GLN A 31 7.95 -6.13 -0.53
CA GLN A 31 7.38 -7.33 -1.13
C GLN A 31 6.12 -7.81 -0.41
N PHE A 32 6.07 -7.66 0.92
CA PHE A 32 4.95 -8.08 1.76
C PHE A 32 3.84 -7.04 1.89
N LEU A 33 4.02 -5.84 1.32
CA LEU A 33 3.01 -4.80 1.38
C LEU A 33 1.81 -5.16 0.50
N THR A 34 0.62 -4.92 1.06
CA THR A 34 -0.62 -4.96 0.30
C THR A 34 -0.64 -3.89 -0.78
N LEU A 35 -1.48 -4.08 -1.81
CA LEU A 35 -1.63 -3.09 -2.88
C LEU A 35 -1.99 -1.69 -2.33
N GLN A 36 -2.85 -1.64 -1.32
CA GLN A 36 -3.24 -0.39 -0.67
C GLN A 36 -2.06 0.31 0.00
N GLU A 37 -1.21 -0.43 0.72
CA GLU A 37 -0.02 0.11 1.36
C GLU A 37 1.01 0.59 0.34
N LYS A 38 1.23 -0.18 -0.73
CA LYS A 38 2.13 0.24 -1.82
C LYS A 38 1.66 1.54 -2.46
N ILE A 39 0.37 1.69 -2.74
CA ILE A 39 -0.20 2.93 -3.29
C ILE A 39 -0.04 4.09 -2.32
N ALA A 40 -0.30 3.88 -1.02
CA ALA A 40 -0.15 4.91 -0.02
C ALA A 40 1.32 5.38 0.10
N LEU A 41 2.27 4.45 0.04
CA LEU A 41 3.69 4.76 0.05
C LEU A 41 4.10 5.51 -1.22
N ALA A 42 3.61 5.08 -2.38
CA ALA A 42 3.88 5.76 -3.65
C ALA A 42 3.35 7.19 -3.68
N GLN A 43 2.18 7.46 -3.10
CA GLN A 43 1.65 8.82 -2.98
C GLN A 43 2.50 9.69 -2.05
N LYS A 44 3.07 9.13 -0.98
CA LYS A 44 4.03 9.85 -0.12
C LYS A 44 5.32 10.17 -0.88
N MET A 45 5.91 9.17 -1.54
CA MET A 45 7.12 9.35 -2.36
C MET A 45 6.93 10.38 -3.48
N LYS A 46 5.75 10.43 -4.10
CA LYS A 46 5.45 11.45 -5.11
C LYS A 46 5.35 12.86 -4.51
N LYS A 47 4.87 13.01 -3.28
CA LYS A 47 4.89 14.32 -2.58
C LYS A 47 6.30 14.78 -2.23
N GLU A 48 7.22 13.83 -2.07
CA GLU A 48 8.66 14.08 -1.90
C GLU A 48 9.40 14.31 -3.23
N ASN A 49 8.65 14.50 -4.34
CA ASN A 49 9.17 14.73 -5.69
C ASN A 49 10.03 13.58 -6.26
N ILE A 50 9.86 12.35 -5.77
CA ILE A 50 10.54 11.17 -6.32
C ILE A 50 9.93 10.83 -7.70
N PRO A 51 10.76 10.57 -8.73
CA PRO A 51 10.25 10.23 -10.06
C PRO A 51 9.50 8.90 -10.07
N ILE A 52 8.44 8.85 -10.89
CA ILE A 52 7.53 7.69 -11.00
C ILE A 52 8.30 6.41 -11.36
N SER A 53 9.31 6.51 -12.22
CA SER A 53 10.15 5.38 -12.64
C SER A 53 10.89 4.73 -11.45
N THR A 54 11.40 5.53 -10.53
CA THR A 54 12.08 5.04 -9.32
C THR A 54 11.09 4.39 -8.37
N ILE A 55 9.91 5.01 -8.18
CA ILE A 55 8.84 4.46 -7.34
C ILE A 55 8.39 3.09 -7.84
N THR A 56 8.20 2.94 -9.17
CA THR A 56 7.79 1.65 -9.75
C THR A 56 8.81 0.54 -9.55
N LYS A 57 10.10 0.87 -9.66
CA LYS A 57 11.19 -0.08 -9.42
C LYS A 57 11.25 -0.50 -7.96
N GLN A 58 11.17 0.46 -7.03
CA GLN A 58 11.23 0.19 -5.59
C GLN A 58 10.05 -0.66 -5.12
N LEU A 59 8.82 -0.34 -5.54
CA LEU A 59 7.60 -1.01 -5.10
C LEU A 59 7.26 -2.28 -5.89
N GLY A 60 7.91 -2.50 -7.03
CA GLY A 60 7.59 -3.60 -7.94
C GLY A 60 6.19 -3.48 -8.51
N MET A 61 5.81 -2.28 -8.95
CA MET A 61 4.48 -1.99 -9.50
C MET A 61 4.58 -1.62 -10.98
N ASP A 62 3.60 -2.04 -11.76
CA ASP A 62 3.45 -1.57 -13.14
C ASP A 62 3.19 -0.05 -13.18
N ILE A 63 3.86 0.64 -14.11
CA ILE A 63 3.75 2.08 -14.33
C ILE A 63 2.30 2.50 -14.58
N ARG A 64 1.54 1.73 -15.37
CA ARG A 64 0.14 2.10 -15.69
C ARG A 64 -0.72 2.02 -14.44
N THR A 65 -0.54 0.95 -13.68
CA THR A 65 -1.21 0.73 -12.40
C THR A 65 -0.87 1.87 -11.43
N LEU A 66 0.41 2.22 -11.30
CA LEU A 66 0.84 3.28 -10.41
C LEU A 66 0.27 4.65 -10.82
N GLN A 67 0.32 4.99 -12.10
CA GLN A 67 -0.25 6.25 -12.62
C GLN A 67 -1.74 6.38 -12.34
N LYS A 68 -2.50 5.28 -12.51
CA LYS A 68 -3.94 5.24 -12.23
C LYS A 68 -4.27 5.57 -10.78
N TYR A 69 -3.50 5.06 -9.82
CA TYR A 69 -3.78 5.26 -8.40
C TYR A 69 -3.16 6.53 -7.81
N ILE A 70 -2.06 7.01 -8.39
CA ILE A 70 -1.39 8.24 -7.94
C ILE A 70 -2.31 9.46 -8.04
N THR A 71 -3.15 9.52 -9.07
CA THR A 71 -4.06 10.66 -9.31
C THR A 71 -5.31 10.62 -8.45
N LEU A 72 -5.60 9.50 -7.78
CA LEU A 72 -6.81 9.35 -7.00
C LEU A 72 -6.73 10.10 -5.67
N SER A 73 -7.86 10.72 -5.32
CA SER A 73 -8.05 11.33 -4.03
C SER A 73 -8.12 10.29 -2.91
N LYS A 74 -7.87 10.72 -1.68
CA LYS A 74 -7.99 9.87 -0.48
C LYS A 74 -9.37 9.20 -0.38
N ARG A 75 -10.45 9.90 -0.79
CA ARG A 75 -11.82 9.37 -0.78
C ARG A 75 -12.01 8.25 -1.80
N GLU A 76 -11.50 8.43 -3.02
CA GLU A 76 -11.61 7.43 -4.09
C GLU A 76 -10.81 6.18 -3.75
N LEU A 77 -9.60 6.33 -3.20
CA LEU A 77 -8.81 5.20 -2.71
C LEU A 77 -9.52 4.45 -1.61
N SER A 78 -10.05 5.15 -0.59
CA SER A 78 -10.83 4.49 0.47
C SER A 78 -12.02 3.72 -0.12
N LEU A 79 -12.74 4.30 -1.09
CA LEU A 79 -13.89 3.65 -1.71
C LEU A 79 -13.51 2.41 -2.55
N LEU A 80 -12.33 2.40 -3.17
CA LEU A 80 -11.84 1.26 -3.92
C LEU A 80 -11.53 0.06 -3.01
N PHE A 81 -10.91 0.30 -1.86
CA PHE A 81 -10.52 -0.75 -0.91
C PHE A 81 -11.61 -1.13 0.09
N MET A 82 -12.72 -0.39 0.14
CA MET A 82 -13.87 -0.76 0.97
C MET A 82 -14.52 -2.06 0.50
N THR A 83 -14.82 -2.91 1.49
CA THR A 83 -15.66 -4.09 1.35
C THR A 83 -17.10 -3.73 0.96
N GLN A 84 -17.85 -4.69 0.45
CA GLN A 84 -19.23 -4.46 0.02
C GLN A 84 -20.16 -4.07 1.19
N SER A 85 -19.93 -4.64 2.38
CA SER A 85 -20.66 -4.31 3.61
C SER A 85 -20.41 -2.86 4.03
N GLU A 86 -19.15 -2.41 4.00
CA GLU A 86 -18.80 -1.02 4.30
C GLU A 86 -19.45 -0.04 3.32
N LYS A 87 -19.48 -0.38 2.02
CA LYS A 87 -20.17 0.43 0.99
C LYS A 87 -21.67 0.53 1.27
N ARG A 88 -22.32 -0.58 1.66
CA ARG A 88 -23.75 -0.58 2.05
C ARG A 88 -23.98 0.29 3.29
N GLY A 89 -23.17 0.12 4.34
CA GLY A 89 -23.26 0.92 5.56
C GLY A 89 -23.09 2.44 5.30
N LEU A 90 -22.20 2.83 4.37
CA LEU A 90 -22.05 4.24 3.97
C LEU A 90 -23.31 4.78 3.26
N ARG A 91 -23.94 3.98 2.39
CA ARG A 91 -25.19 4.36 1.71
C ARG A 91 -26.32 4.54 2.70
N GLU A 92 -26.51 3.59 3.61
CA GLU A 92 -27.55 3.65 4.65
C GLU A 92 -27.37 4.88 5.55
N LYS A 93 -26.14 5.16 6.01
CA LYS A 93 -25.84 6.38 6.76
C LYS A 93 -26.22 7.64 5.98
N THR A 94 -25.99 7.65 4.68
CA THR A 94 -26.32 8.78 3.80
C THR A 94 -27.84 8.94 3.66
N VAL A 95 -28.57 7.85 3.43
CA VAL A 95 -30.04 7.84 3.37
C VAL A 95 -30.63 8.32 4.69
N ARG A 96 -30.19 7.76 5.82
CA ARG A 96 -30.66 8.14 7.15
C ARG A 96 -30.43 9.62 7.43
N LYS A 97 -29.26 10.16 7.08
CA LYS A 97 -28.97 11.61 7.20
C LYS A 97 -29.92 12.45 6.33
N ARG A 98 -30.24 12.03 5.10
CA ARG A 98 -31.19 12.75 4.24
C ARG A 98 -32.59 12.73 4.84
N LEU A 99 -33.06 11.59 5.34
CA LEU A 99 -34.35 11.46 6.00
C LEU A 99 -34.43 12.35 7.24
N LEU A 100 -33.42 12.33 8.12
CA LEU A 100 -33.35 13.20 9.29
C LEU A 100 -33.38 14.69 8.92
N LYS A 101 -32.65 15.11 7.88
CA LYS A 101 -32.70 16.50 7.39
C LYS A 101 -34.10 16.88 6.92
N ARG A 102 -34.80 16.00 6.19
CA ARG A 102 -36.18 16.21 5.77
C ARG A 102 -37.11 16.32 6.98
N CYS A 103 -37.01 15.42 7.96
CA CYS A 103 -37.81 15.49 9.19
C CYS A 103 -37.60 16.83 9.92
N LYS A 104 -36.36 17.32 10.01
CA LYS A 104 -36.08 18.62 10.63
C LYS A 104 -36.64 19.81 9.87
N SER A 105 -36.77 19.75 8.54
CA SER A 105 -37.42 20.82 7.77
C SER A 105 -38.95 20.84 7.91
N PHE A 106 -39.56 19.77 8.42
CA PHE A 106 -41.00 19.72 8.71
C PHE A 106 -41.35 20.21 10.13
N ILE A 107 -40.36 20.46 10.98
CA ILE A 107 -40.59 21.05 12.31
C ILE A 107 -40.62 22.58 12.12
N PRO A 108 -41.74 23.25 12.40
CA PRO A 108 -41.82 24.71 12.33
C PRO A 108 -40.78 25.31 13.28
N LYS A 109 -40.05 26.32 12.81
CA LYS A 109 -39.22 27.14 13.70
C LYS A 109 -40.15 28.17 14.33
N GLU A 110 -40.35 28.07 15.65
CA GLU A 110 -40.92 29.15 16.48
C GLU A 110 -40.03 30.40 16.43
#